data_AF-A0A956PEJ9-F1
#
_entry.id   AF-A0A956PEJ9-F1
#
_cell.length_a   1.000
_cell.length_b   1.000
_cell.length_c   1.000
_cell.angle_alpha   90.00
_cell.angle_beta   90.00
_cell.angle_gamma   90.00
#
_symmetry.space_group_name_H-M   'P 1'
#
loop_
_entity.id
_entity.type
_entity.pdbx_description
1 polymer ?
#
loop_
_entity_poly.entity_id
_entity_poly.type
_entity_poly.pdbx_seq_one_letter_code
_entity_poly.pdbx_strand_id
1 'polypeptide(L)'
;MRTEREKGATLLTTLTIIGLGLILALTLTSSSISQLQKSRVRSEALRATRIAESVLALATERLVIQPDFAESATNFLEYDAGGSSGFLSFKQEQADKWAIPVSVNNREGLQAVDGWNQMRIPARAVQLVAVGHSGGVRRTVDAIVMIPEFPYALASSGPIASEGGLLIGGFTGDDVSELDFDELGTADLFSNATGEAVNLQGEVEITGDV
;
A
#
# COMPACT_ATOMS: atom_id res chain seq x y z
N MET A 1 -4.71 17.66 79.72
CA MET A 1 -3.72 17.51 78.62
C MET A 1 -3.87 16.25 77.78
N ARG A 2 -4.48 15.14 78.25
CA ARG A 2 -4.65 13.90 77.47
C ARG A 2 -5.78 13.97 76.41
N THR A 3 -6.88 14.66 76.74
CA THR A 3 -8.08 14.82 75.88
C THR A 3 -7.92 15.78 74.70
N GLU A 4 -6.99 16.74 74.76
CA GLU A 4 -6.71 17.62 73.60
C GLU A 4 -5.82 16.95 72.55
N ARG A 5 -4.92 16.05 72.99
CA ARG A 5 -4.12 15.23 72.07
C ARG A 5 -4.96 14.22 71.28
N GLU A 6 -6.01 13.66 71.90
CA GLU A 6 -6.94 12.73 71.24
C GLU A 6 -7.81 13.42 70.17
N LYS A 7 -8.23 14.67 70.42
CA LYS A 7 -8.99 15.48 69.44
C LYS A 7 -8.14 15.95 68.26
N GLY A 8 -6.86 16.25 68.50
CA GLY A 8 -5.92 16.59 67.43
C GLY A 8 -5.62 15.41 66.51
N ALA A 9 -5.53 14.20 67.07
CA ALA A 9 -5.28 12.97 66.30
C ALA A 9 -6.44 12.62 65.36
N THR A 10 -7.69 12.77 65.79
CA THR A 10 -8.88 12.48 64.94
C THR A 10 -9.11 13.52 63.84
N LEU A 11 -8.80 14.79 64.09
CA LEU A 11 -8.78 15.82 63.06
C LEU A 11 -7.71 15.54 62.00
N LEU A 12 -6.52 15.12 62.41
CA LEU A 12 -5.44 14.82 61.46
C LEU A 12 -5.77 13.60 60.59
N THR A 13 -6.35 12.53 61.16
CA THR A 13 -6.73 11.35 60.38
C THR A 13 -7.85 11.65 59.38
N THR A 14 -8.90 12.38 59.80
CA THR A 14 -9.99 12.77 58.89
C THR A 14 -9.50 13.65 57.75
N LEU A 15 -8.63 14.62 58.03
CA LEU A 15 -8.03 15.48 57.00
C LEU A 15 -7.14 14.67 56.03
N THR A 16 -6.43 13.67 56.55
CA THR A 16 -5.58 12.78 55.73
C THR A 16 -6.43 11.93 54.79
N ILE A 17 -7.55 11.38 55.27
CA ILE A 17 -8.48 10.59 54.45
C ILE A 17 -9.11 11.46 53.35
N ILE A 18 -9.55 12.67 53.69
CA ILE A 18 -10.12 13.62 52.71
C ILE A 18 -9.06 14.02 51.68
N GLY A 19 -7.84 14.32 52.13
CA GLY A 19 -6.72 14.64 51.25
C GLY A 19 -6.39 13.51 50.29
N LEU A 20 -6.32 12.27 50.79
CA LEU A 20 -6.08 11.08 49.96
C LEU A 20 -7.22 10.87 48.95
N GLY A 21 -8.47 11.05 49.37
CA GLY A 21 -9.65 10.98 48.49
C GLY A 21 -9.60 12.01 47.36
N LEU A 22 -9.20 13.25 47.67
CA LEU A 22 -9.03 14.32 46.66
C LEU A 22 -7.92 14.00 45.66
N ILE A 23 -6.76 13.52 46.14
CA ILE A 23 -5.64 13.13 45.27
C ILE A 23 -6.07 11.98 44.34
N LEU A 24 -6.81 11.00 44.86
CA LEU A 24 -7.30 9.87 44.06
C LEU A 24 -8.27 10.36 42.97
N ALA A 25 -9.22 11.22 43.32
CA ALA A 25 -10.18 11.79 42.37
C ALA A 25 -9.47 12.60 41.27
N LEU A 26 -8.51 13.46 41.63
CA LEU A 26 -7.70 14.23 40.68
C LEU A 26 -6.89 13.31 39.75
N THR A 27 -6.33 12.23 40.29
CA THR A 27 -5.55 11.25 39.50
C THR A 27 -6.43 10.50 38.50
N LEU A 28 -7.64 10.08 38.91
CA LEU A 28 -8.62 9.41 38.05
C LEU A 28 -9.09 10.32 36.90
N THR A 29 -9.39 11.59 37.19
CA THR A 29 -9.79 12.56 36.17
C THR A 29 -8.64 12.83 35.19
N SER A 30 -7.42 13.02 35.70
CA SER A 30 -6.22 13.22 34.86
C SER A 30 -5.93 12.02 33.94
N SER A 31 -6.01 10.80 34.48
CA SER A 31 -5.82 9.57 33.72
C SER A 31 -6.86 9.43 32.60
N SER A 32 -8.14 9.72 32.89
CA SER A 32 -9.23 9.67 31.91
C SER A 32 -9.01 10.62 30.74
N ILE A 33 -8.62 11.87 31.03
CA ILE A 33 -8.32 12.86 29.99
C ILE A 33 -7.15 12.40 29.11
N SER A 34 -6.09 11.88 29.74
CA SER A 34 -4.93 11.38 29.01
C SER A 34 -5.29 10.19 28.10
N GLN A 35 -6.13 9.27 28.58
CA GLN A 35 -6.62 8.15 27.77
C GLN A 35 -7.47 8.60 26.59
N LEU A 36 -8.34 9.60 26.76
CA LEU A 36 -9.14 10.16 25.67
C LEU A 36 -8.26 10.82 24.60
N GLN A 37 -7.26 11.60 25.01
CA GLN A 37 -6.32 12.20 24.07
C GLN A 37 -5.54 11.13 23.28
N LYS A 38 -5.02 10.11 23.97
CA LYS A 38 -4.33 8.97 23.33
C LYS A 38 -5.25 8.22 22.38
N SER A 39 -6.51 8.00 22.77
CA SER A 39 -7.52 7.33 21.93
C SER A 39 -7.80 8.11 20.65
N ARG A 40 -7.99 9.44 20.74
CA ARG A 40 -8.18 10.30 19.57
C ARG A 40 -7.01 10.23 18.61
N VAL A 41 -5.78 10.40 19.10
CA VAL A 41 -4.58 10.32 18.25
C VAL A 41 -4.44 8.97 17.57
N ARG A 42 -4.78 7.87 18.25
CA ARG A 42 -4.80 6.53 17.64
C ARG A 42 -5.87 6.40 16.56
N SER A 43 -7.07 6.92 16.80
CA SER A 43 -8.15 6.93 15.81
C SER A 43 -7.75 7.71 14.55
N GLU A 44 -7.19 8.91 14.73
CA GLU A 44 -6.71 9.73 13.62
C GLU A 44 -5.54 9.07 12.88
N ALA A 45 -4.63 8.41 13.59
CA ALA A 45 -3.56 7.62 12.97
C ALA A 45 -4.11 6.48 12.11
N LEU A 46 -5.10 5.73 12.59
CA LEU A 46 -5.74 4.66 11.81
C LEU A 46 -6.46 5.21 10.59
N ARG A 47 -7.15 6.36 10.73
CA ARG A 47 -7.82 7.02 9.61
C ARG A 47 -6.81 7.49 8.56
N ALA A 48 -5.71 8.11 8.98
CA ALA A 48 -4.62 8.50 8.08
C ALA A 48 -4.03 7.29 7.33
N THR A 49 -3.81 6.16 8.01
CA THR A 49 -3.33 4.93 7.35
C THR A 49 -4.32 4.42 6.29
N ARG A 50 -5.62 4.33 6.60
CA ARG A 50 -6.64 3.87 5.63
C ARG A 50 -6.72 4.78 4.40
N ILE A 51 -6.54 6.08 4.59
CA ILE A 51 -6.50 7.04 3.49
C ILE A 51 -5.25 6.83 2.62
N ALA A 52 -4.09 6.61 3.23
CA ALA A 52 -2.88 6.27 2.49
C ALA A 52 -3.05 4.96 1.68
N GLU A 53 -3.62 3.92 2.30
CA GLU A 53 -3.94 2.64 1.63
C GLU A 53 -4.94 2.83 0.48
N SER A 54 -5.95 3.70 0.65
CA SER A 54 -6.93 4.00 -0.41
C SER A 54 -6.27 4.68 -1.61
N VAL A 55 -5.38 5.65 -1.36
CA VAL A 55 -4.61 6.31 -2.43
C VAL A 55 -3.68 5.32 -3.13
N LEU A 56 -3.06 4.41 -2.37
CA LEU A 56 -2.21 3.37 -2.93
C LEU A 56 -3.02 2.43 -3.84
N ALA A 57 -4.21 2.00 -3.40
CA ALA A 57 -5.10 1.18 -4.21
C ALA A 57 -5.53 1.88 -5.50
N LEU A 58 -5.92 3.17 -5.42
CA LEU A 58 -6.25 3.99 -6.59
C LEU A 58 -5.05 4.18 -7.53
N ALA A 59 -3.84 4.32 -6.99
CA ALA A 59 -2.63 4.42 -7.79
C ALA A 59 -2.33 3.11 -8.53
N THR A 60 -2.46 1.97 -7.84
CA THR A 60 -2.31 0.65 -8.45
C THR A 60 -3.35 0.43 -9.54
N GLU A 61 -4.62 0.73 -9.28
CA GLU A 61 -5.70 0.64 -10.27
C GLU A 61 -5.39 1.50 -11.51
N ARG A 62 -4.95 2.75 -11.30
CA ARG A 62 -4.57 3.62 -12.41
C ARG A 62 -3.39 3.09 -13.20
N LEU A 63 -2.39 2.48 -12.56
CA LEU A 63 -1.26 1.88 -13.29
C LEU A 63 -1.65 0.63 -14.08
N VAL A 64 -2.67 -0.10 -13.64
CA VAL A 64 -3.22 -1.26 -14.36
C VAL A 64 -4.03 -0.79 -15.57
N ILE A 65 -4.89 0.23 -15.40
CA ILE A 65 -5.75 0.75 -16.49
C ILE A 65 -4.95 1.64 -17.47
N GLN A 66 -4.00 2.41 -16.96
CA GLN A 66 -3.16 3.35 -17.71
C GLN A 66 -1.68 3.10 -17.39
N PRO A 67 -1.01 2.23 -18.18
CA PRO A 67 0.40 1.93 -18.00
C PRO A 67 1.32 3.16 -17.89
N ASP A 68 1.00 4.21 -18.66
CA ASP A 68 1.79 5.45 -18.75
C ASP A 68 1.50 6.46 -17.62
N PHE A 69 0.66 6.09 -16.64
CA PHE A 69 0.23 7.01 -15.57
C PHE A 69 1.42 7.63 -14.81
N ALA A 70 2.51 6.89 -14.62
CA ALA A 70 3.69 7.38 -13.92
C ALA A 70 4.48 8.45 -14.71
N GLU A 71 4.37 8.46 -16.03
CA GLU A 71 5.08 9.38 -16.94
C GLU A 71 4.19 10.51 -17.47
N SER A 72 2.87 10.37 -17.27
CA SER A 72 1.87 11.36 -17.67
C SER A 72 2.01 12.70 -16.93
N ALA A 73 1.52 13.77 -17.54
CA ALA A 73 1.46 15.10 -16.93
C ALA A 73 0.61 15.15 -15.64
N THR A 74 -0.28 14.16 -15.45
CA THR A 74 -1.12 13.98 -14.26
C THR A 74 -0.67 12.79 -13.41
N ASN A 75 0.64 12.56 -13.29
CA ASN A 75 1.25 11.48 -12.50
C ASN A 75 1.22 11.72 -10.97
N PHE A 76 0.10 12.26 -10.48
CA PHE A 76 -0.15 12.48 -9.07
C PHE A 76 -1.61 12.20 -8.71
N LEU A 77 -1.81 11.89 -7.45
CA LEU A 77 -3.09 11.53 -6.86
C LEU A 77 -3.31 12.36 -5.61
N GLU A 78 -4.47 13.00 -5.55
CA GLU A 78 -5.01 13.67 -4.37
C GLU A 78 -6.39 13.08 -4.10
N TYR A 79 -6.62 12.71 -2.84
CA TYR A 79 -7.88 12.16 -2.39
C TYR A 79 -8.32 12.89 -1.12
N ASP A 80 -9.52 13.48 -1.12
CA ASP A 80 -10.09 14.13 0.06
C ASP A 80 -11.33 13.37 0.54
N ALA A 81 -11.35 13.06 1.82
CA ALA A 81 -12.41 12.34 2.51
C ALA A 81 -12.90 13.12 3.74
N GLY A 82 -13.34 14.36 3.50
CA GLY A 82 -14.09 15.16 4.49
C GLY A 82 -13.31 15.39 5.77
N GLY A 83 -12.12 16.00 5.64
CA GLY A 83 -11.22 16.31 6.76
C GLY A 83 -10.03 15.36 6.90
N SER A 84 -9.89 14.41 5.99
CA SER A 84 -8.69 13.60 5.82
C SER A 84 -8.26 13.65 4.36
N SER A 85 -6.97 13.84 4.10
CA SER A 85 -6.45 13.93 2.74
C SER A 85 -5.35 12.90 2.49
N GLY A 86 -5.28 12.39 1.26
CA GLY A 86 -4.30 11.42 0.81
C GLY A 86 -3.58 11.93 -0.43
N PHE A 87 -2.28 11.68 -0.50
CA PHE A 87 -1.44 12.17 -1.59
C PHE A 87 -0.46 11.09 -2.05
N LEU A 88 -0.19 11.05 -3.35
CA LEU A 88 0.88 10.27 -3.98
C LEU A 88 1.35 11.02 -5.23
N SER A 89 2.66 11.03 -5.52
CA SER A 89 3.16 11.68 -6.72
C SER A 89 4.44 11.03 -7.24
N PHE A 90 4.54 10.91 -8.56
CA PHE A 90 5.77 10.58 -9.27
C PHE A 90 6.57 11.83 -9.68
N LYS A 91 6.01 13.04 -9.47
CA LYS A 91 6.63 14.31 -9.85
C LYS A 91 7.28 14.98 -8.64
N GLN A 92 8.59 15.21 -8.72
CA GLN A 92 9.36 15.84 -7.65
C GLN A 92 8.79 17.20 -7.23
N GLU A 93 8.48 18.09 -8.18
CA GLU A 93 7.93 19.42 -7.87
C GLU A 93 6.63 19.36 -7.06
N GLN A 94 5.76 18.41 -7.38
CA GLN A 94 4.46 18.27 -6.73
C GLN A 94 4.63 17.59 -5.35
N ALA A 95 5.52 16.62 -5.26
CA ALA A 95 5.87 15.98 -4.01
C ALA A 95 6.48 16.97 -3.01
N ASP A 96 7.38 17.86 -3.47
CA ASP A 96 7.98 18.91 -2.65
C ASP A 96 6.92 19.90 -2.15
N LYS A 97 5.97 20.29 -3.01
CA LYS A 97 4.84 21.18 -2.64
C LYS A 97 3.98 20.59 -1.53
N TRP A 98 3.74 19.29 -1.56
CA TRP A 98 2.99 18.57 -0.51
C TRP A 98 3.88 18.05 0.62
N ALA A 99 5.19 18.29 0.54
CA ALA A 99 6.21 17.74 1.42
C ALA A 99 6.10 16.21 1.57
N ILE A 100 5.78 15.48 0.50
CA ILE A 100 5.66 14.01 0.47
C ILE A 100 6.86 13.34 -0.22
N PRO A 101 7.13 12.06 0.08
CA PRO A 101 8.04 11.26 -0.73
C PRO A 101 7.59 11.15 -2.19
N VAL A 102 8.56 11.03 -3.09
CA VAL A 102 8.31 10.74 -4.51
C VAL A 102 8.24 9.22 -4.70
N SER A 103 7.21 8.79 -5.43
CA SER A 103 7.09 7.45 -5.98
C SER A 103 8.04 7.26 -7.15
N VAL A 104 8.59 6.07 -7.33
CA VAL A 104 9.60 5.79 -8.35
C VAL A 104 9.08 4.76 -9.34
N ASN A 105 9.14 5.08 -10.62
CA ASN A 105 8.80 4.18 -11.70
C ASN A 105 10.06 3.51 -12.24
N ASN A 106 10.17 2.18 -12.11
CA ASN A 106 11.21 1.36 -12.70
C ASN A 106 10.63 0.25 -13.59
N ARG A 107 9.46 0.52 -14.19
CA ARG A 107 8.73 -0.44 -15.03
C ARG A 107 9.53 -0.84 -16.28
N GLU A 108 10.13 0.12 -16.95
CA GLU A 108 10.98 -0.10 -18.14
C GLU A 108 12.46 -0.35 -17.78
N GLY A 109 12.79 -0.31 -16.49
CA GLY A 109 14.15 -0.47 -16.03
C GLY A 109 14.58 -1.93 -16.06
N LEU A 110 15.72 -2.18 -16.72
CA LEU A 110 16.37 -3.50 -16.76
C LEU A 110 17.25 -3.77 -15.53
N GLN A 111 17.44 -2.77 -14.67
CA GLN A 111 18.26 -2.88 -13.46
C GLN A 111 17.50 -2.35 -12.26
N ALA A 112 17.92 -2.79 -11.08
CA ALA A 112 17.32 -2.32 -9.84
C ALA A 112 17.79 -0.90 -9.50
N VAL A 113 16.85 -0.01 -9.21
CA VAL A 113 17.07 1.41 -8.87
C VAL A 113 16.80 1.69 -7.41
N ASP A 114 17.35 2.80 -6.89
CA ASP A 114 17.11 3.23 -5.52
C ASP A 114 15.79 3.98 -5.43
N GLY A 115 14.93 3.52 -4.52
CA GLY A 115 13.66 4.11 -4.18
C GLY A 115 13.70 4.98 -2.92
N TRP A 116 12.52 5.40 -2.48
CA TRP A 116 12.35 6.06 -1.20
C TRP A 116 12.81 5.17 -0.04
N ASN A 117 13.38 5.79 0.99
CA ASN A 117 13.89 5.13 2.20
C ASN A 117 14.99 4.09 1.95
N GLN A 118 15.86 4.32 0.96
CA GLN A 118 16.96 3.41 0.57
C GLN A 118 16.49 2.01 0.16
N MET A 119 15.21 1.88 -0.23
CA MET A 119 14.66 0.62 -0.67
C MET A 119 15.06 0.37 -2.12
N ARG A 120 15.57 -0.83 -2.42
CA ARG A 120 15.98 -1.19 -3.78
C ARG A 120 14.77 -1.72 -4.55
N ILE A 121 14.41 -1.03 -5.63
CA ILE A 121 13.29 -1.36 -6.48
C ILE A 121 13.80 -2.32 -7.56
N PRO A 122 13.27 -3.54 -7.67
CA PRO A 122 13.65 -4.48 -8.72
C PRO A 122 13.44 -3.92 -10.13
N ALA A 123 14.09 -4.54 -11.12
CA ALA A 123 13.75 -4.34 -12.53
C ALA A 123 12.26 -4.65 -12.76
N ARG A 124 11.62 -3.93 -13.69
CA ARG A 124 10.20 -4.10 -14.04
C ARG A 124 9.22 -3.93 -12.88
N ALA A 125 9.50 -2.99 -11.98
CA ALA A 125 8.67 -2.72 -10.81
C ALA A 125 8.47 -1.22 -10.56
N VAL A 126 7.40 -0.87 -9.85
CA VAL A 126 7.07 0.52 -9.50
C VAL A 126 6.95 0.62 -7.98
N GLN A 127 7.62 1.58 -7.37
CA GLN A 127 7.41 1.91 -5.96
C GLN A 127 6.36 3.01 -5.84
N LEU A 128 5.29 2.71 -5.11
CA LEU A 128 4.24 3.64 -4.74
C LEU A 128 4.44 4.07 -3.30
N VAL A 129 4.54 5.38 -3.07
CA VAL A 129 4.59 5.94 -1.72
C VAL A 129 3.41 6.88 -1.51
N ALA A 130 2.43 6.42 -0.73
CA ALA A 130 1.22 7.17 -0.42
C ALA A 130 1.30 7.77 0.99
N VAL A 131 0.80 8.98 1.15
CA VAL A 131 0.75 9.70 2.43
C VAL A 131 -0.67 10.10 2.75
N GLY A 132 -1.18 9.66 3.90
CA GLY A 132 -2.47 10.07 4.44
C GLY A 132 -2.32 11.04 5.61
N HIS A 133 -3.25 11.97 5.70
CA HIS A 133 -3.37 12.98 6.75
C HIS A 133 -4.76 12.93 7.36
N SER A 134 -4.84 12.90 8.69
CA SER A 134 -6.10 13.01 9.42
C SER A 134 -5.85 13.63 10.79
N GLY A 135 -6.60 14.68 11.15
CA GLY A 135 -6.53 15.28 12.49
C GLY A 135 -5.13 15.71 12.93
N GLY A 136 -4.28 16.18 12.00
CA GLY A 136 -2.89 16.55 12.27
C GLY A 136 -1.91 15.38 12.37
N VAL A 137 -2.37 14.14 12.23
CA VAL A 137 -1.53 12.94 12.12
C VAL A 137 -1.24 12.66 10.65
N ARG A 138 0.04 12.39 10.36
CA ARG A 138 0.52 11.99 9.04
C ARG A 138 1.00 10.53 9.08
N ARG A 139 0.62 9.73 8.09
CA ARG A 139 1.06 8.34 7.91
C ARG A 139 1.48 8.11 6.46
N THR A 140 2.57 7.40 6.28
CA THR A 140 3.10 7.00 4.98
C THR A 140 2.96 5.50 4.85
N VAL A 141 2.51 5.03 3.70
CA VAL A 141 2.42 3.62 3.32
C VAL A 141 3.11 3.48 1.98
N ASP A 142 4.02 2.52 1.87
CA ASP A 142 4.76 2.19 0.67
C ASP A 142 4.44 0.78 0.18
N ALA A 143 4.46 0.60 -1.14
CA ALA A 143 4.37 -0.71 -1.77
C ALA A 143 5.23 -0.75 -3.03
N ILE A 144 5.77 -1.93 -3.32
CA ILE A 144 6.37 -2.23 -4.63
C ILE A 144 5.36 -3.06 -5.40
N VAL A 145 4.98 -2.57 -6.58
CA VAL A 145 4.03 -3.23 -7.46
C VAL A 145 4.77 -3.69 -8.71
N MET A 146 4.62 -4.97 -9.02
CA MET A 146 5.02 -5.55 -10.29
C MET A 146 3.75 -5.79 -11.09
N ILE A 147 3.58 -5.04 -12.18
CA ILE A 147 2.45 -5.20 -13.08
C ILE A 147 3.00 -5.99 -14.27
N PRO A 148 2.55 -7.24 -14.48
CA PRO A 148 2.99 -8.01 -15.63
C PRO A 148 2.61 -7.26 -16.91
N GLU A 149 3.49 -7.31 -17.90
CA GLU A 149 3.26 -6.66 -19.20
C GLU A 149 2.05 -7.30 -19.92
N PHE A 150 1.78 -8.56 -19.63
CA PHE A 150 0.71 -9.33 -20.24
C PHE A 150 -0.26 -9.88 -19.19
N PRO A 151 -1.57 -9.63 -19.33
CA PRO A 151 -2.58 -10.05 -18.36
C PRO A 151 -2.82 -11.58 -18.37
N TYR A 152 -2.33 -12.27 -19.40
CA TYR A 152 -2.51 -13.70 -19.60
C TYR A 152 -1.14 -14.38 -19.71
N ALA A 153 -0.89 -15.38 -18.86
CA ALA A 153 0.31 -16.19 -18.89
C ALA A 153 -0.05 -17.67 -18.73
N LEU A 154 0.57 -18.52 -19.55
CA LEU A 154 0.50 -19.97 -19.45
C LEU A 154 1.74 -20.48 -18.71
N ALA A 155 1.56 -20.90 -17.45
CA ALA A 155 2.65 -21.39 -16.61
C ALA A 155 2.53 -22.90 -16.37
N SER A 156 3.62 -23.64 -16.60
CA SER A 156 3.72 -25.07 -16.31
C SER A 156 4.80 -25.37 -15.27
N SER A 157 4.49 -26.28 -14.35
CA SER A 157 5.45 -26.83 -13.38
C SER A 157 6.38 -27.90 -13.98
N GLY A 158 6.29 -28.15 -15.28
CA GLY A 158 7.01 -29.19 -16.00
C GLY A 158 7.25 -28.83 -17.46
N PRO A 159 7.88 -29.72 -18.23
CA PRO A 159 8.19 -29.46 -19.64
C PRO A 159 6.90 -29.22 -20.42
N ILE A 160 6.88 -28.19 -21.26
CA ILE A 160 5.82 -27.91 -22.23
C ILE A 160 6.27 -28.48 -23.55
N ALA A 161 5.51 -29.43 -24.12
CA ALA A 161 5.80 -30.01 -25.41
C ALA A 161 4.63 -29.78 -26.37
N SER A 162 4.92 -29.27 -27.57
CA SER A 162 3.97 -29.16 -28.66
C SER A 162 4.53 -29.85 -29.90
N GLU A 163 3.70 -30.65 -30.56
CA GLU A 163 4.02 -31.32 -31.84
C GLU A 163 3.46 -30.55 -33.05
N GLY A 164 2.86 -29.38 -32.83
CA GLY A 164 2.36 -28.45 -33.85
C GLY A 164 0.93 -27.98 -33.57
N GLY A 165 0.54 -26.86 -34.20
CA GLY A 165 -0.78 -26.24 -34.04
C GLY A 165 -0.97 -25.52 -32.70
N LEU A 166 0.13 -25.16 -32.02
CA LEU A 166 0.06 -24.41 -30.76
C LEU A 166 0.00 -22.93 -31.07
N LEU A 167 -1.11 -22.31 -30.67
CA LEU A 167 -1.32 -20.87 -30.70
C LEU A 167 -1.52 -20.38 -29.26
N ILE A 168 -0.66 -19.46 -28.82
CA ILE A 168 -0.74 -18.83 -27.49
C ILE A 168 -0.89 -17.34 -27.68
N GLY A 169 -2.01 -16.81 -27.18
CA GLY A 169 -2.31 -15.39 -27.17
C GLY A 169 -3.36 -15.04 -26.12
N GLY A 170 -3.43 -13.76 -25.78
CA GLY A 170 -4.41 -13.20 -24.88
C GLY A 170 -5.75 -12.98 -25.58
N PHE A 171 -6.84 -13.38 -24.95
CA PHE A 171 -8.20 -13.13 -25.45
C PHE A 171 -8.97 -12.25 -24.47
N THR A 172 -9.55 -11.16 -24.99
CA THR A 172 -10.21 -10.12 -24.19
C THR A 172 -11.74 -10.11 -24.34
N GLY A 173 -12.33 -11.17 -24.90
CA GLY A 173 -13.78 -11.32 -25.06
C GLY A 173 -14.40 -12.24 -23.99
N ASP A 174 -15.72 -12.09 -23.80
CA ASP A 174 -16.49 -12.89 -22.83
C ASP A 174 -16.95 -14.24 -23.43
N ASP A 175 -17.01 -14.35 -24.76
CA ASP A 175 -17.47 -15.55 -25.47
C ASP A 175 -16.37 -16.11 -26.40
N VAL A 176 -15.96 -17.34 -26.12
CA VAL A 176 -14.96 -18.11 -26.88
C VAL A 176 -15.42 -18.33 -28.34
N SER A 177 -16.72 -18.28 -28.63
CA SER A 177 -17.23 -18.41 -30.00
C SER A 177 -17.00 -17.18 -30.89
N GLU A 178 -16.62 -16.04 -30.31
CA GLU A 178 -16.21 -14.82 -31.01
C GLU A 178 -14.68 -14.73 -31.18
N LEU A 179 -13.94 -15.81 -30.87
CA LEU A 179 -12.50 -15.87 -31.05
C LEU A 179 -12.13 -15.72 -32.52
N ASP A 180 -11.47 -14.61 -32.83
CA ASP A 180 -10.68 -14.45 -34.04
C ASP A 180 -9.21 -14.74 -33.71
N PHE A 181 -8.63 -15.75 -34.38
CA PHE A 181 -7.24 -16.15 -34.17
C PHE A 181 -6.24 -15.11 -34.71
N ASP A 182 -6.68 -14.25 -35.64
CA ASP A 182 -5.86 -13.17 -36.20
C ASP A 182 -5.82 -11.93 -35.29
N GLU A 183 -6.71 -11.85 -34.28
CA GLU A 183 -6.84 -10.72 -33.33
C GLU A 183 -6.42 -11.08 -31.89
N LEU A 184 -5.59 -12.12 -31.72
CA LEU A 184 -5.09 -12.48 -30.41
C LEU A 184 -4.14 -11.39 -29.86
N GLY A 185 -4.41 -10.98 -28.61
CA GLY A 185 -3.51 -10.14 -27.84
C GLY A 185 -2.26 -10.91 -27.40
N THR A 186 -1.35 -10.22 -26.73
CA THR A 186 -0.09 -10.83 -26.26
C THR A 186 -0.29 -11.73 -25.04
N ALA A 187 0.44 -12.86 -24.97
CA ALA A 187 0.47 -13.75 -23.81
C ALA A 187 1.85 -14.39 -23.60
N ASP A 188 2.19 -14.62 -22.34
CA ASP A 188 3.47 -15.24 -21.95
C ASP A 188 3.37 -16.75 -21.78
N LEU A 189 4.47 -17.43 -22.11
CA LEU A 189 4.69 -18.85 -21.82
C LEU A 189 5.81 -18.98 -20.79
N PHE A 190 5.60 -19.76 -19.73
CA PHE A 190 6.65 -20.01 -18.73
C PHE A 190 6.69 -21.48 -18.30
N SER A 191 7.89 -22.05 -18.23
CA SER A 191 8.13 -23.37 -17.64
C SER A 191 9.27 -23.32 -16.63
N ASN A 192 9.06 -23.95 -15.47
CA ASN A 192 10.08 -24.07 -14.43
C ASN A 192 10.84 -25.41 -14.45
N ALA A 193 10.78 -26.18 -15.55
CA ALA A 193 11.45 -27.47 -15.61
C ALA A 193 12.98 -27.32 -15.63
N THR A 194 13.69 -28.20 -14.93
CA THR A 194 15.16 -28.18 -14.81
C THR A 194 15.91 -28.77 -16.02
N GLY A 195 15.21 -29.07 -17.12
CA GLY A 195 15.73 -29.71 -18.34
C GLY A 195 15.25 -29.00 -19.61
N GLU A 196 14.80 -29.74 -20.64
CA GLU A 196 14.07 -29.13 -21.76
C GLU A 196 12.72 -28.58 -21.25
N ALA A 197 12.68 -27.29 -20.92
CA ALA A 197 11.52 -26.66 -20.30
C ALA A 197 10.39 -26.35 -21.29
N VAL A 198 10.74 -25.97 -22.51
CA VAL A 198 9.80 -25.73 -23.59
C VAL A 198 10.34 -26.37 -24.86
N ASN A 199 9.59 -27.32 -25.43
CA ASN A 199 9.91 -28.04 -26.65
C ASN A 199 8.78 -27.82 -27.67
N LEU A 200 9.03 -26.93 -28.63
CA LEU A 200 8.06 -26.51 -29.65
C LEU A 200 8.48 -27.12 -30.99
N GLN A 201 7.63 -27.98 -31.55
CA GLN A 201 7.81 -28.59 -32.86
C GLN A 201 6.58 -28.31 -33.73
N GLY A 202 6.76 -28.30 -35.05
CA GLY A 202 5.68 -28.00 -36.00
C GLY A 202 5.39 -26.50 -36.14
N GLU A 203 4.15 -26.16 -36.53
CA GLU A 203 3.66 -24.79 -36.66
C GLU A 203 3.27 -24.26 -35.27
N VAL A 204 3.96 -23.22 -34.80
CA VAL A 204 3.77 -22.63 -33.47
C VAL A 204 3.80 -21.11 -33.59
N GLU A 205 2.81 -20.46 -33.02
CA GLU A 205 2.69 -19.01 -32.95
C GLU A 205 2.41 -18.57 -31.51
N ILE A 206 3.26 -17.69 -31.00
CA ILE A 206 3.17 -17.14 -29.65
C ILE A 206 3.27 -15.63 -29.81
N THR A 207 2.22 -14.91 -29.39
CA THR A 207 2.12 -13.46 -29.59
C THR A 207 2.82 -12.65 -28.50
N GLY A 208 3.50 -13.30 -27.54
CA GLY A 208 4.26 -12.71 -26.40
C GLY A 208 5.58 -13.39 -26.06
N ASP A 209 6.02 -13.27 -24.81
CA ASP A 209 7.33 -13.80 -24.38
C ASP A 209 7.27 -15.29 -24.02
N VAL A 210 8.42 -15.99 -24.11
CA VAL A 210 8.60 -17.41 -23.77
C VAL A 210 9.77 -17.58 -22.81
#